data_AF-A0A0F9K1Y9-F1
#
_entry.id   AF-A0A0F9K1Y9-F1
#
_cell.length_a   1.000
_cell.length_b   1.000
_cell.length_c   1.000
_cell.angle_alpha   90.00
_cell.angle_beta   90.00
_cell.angle_gamma   90.00
#
_symmetry.space_group_name_H-M   'P 1'
#
loop_
_entity.id
_entity.type
_entity.pdbx_description
1 polymer ?
#
loop_
_entity_poly.entity_id
_entity_poly.type
_entity_poly.pdbx_seq_one_letter_code
_entity_poly.pdbx_strand_id
1 'polypeptide(L)'
;MQLQQLAEKYKTGKLKHSYIDVYEALFADFRDKELTLLEIGIAKGASLLMWRDYFLRASIFSLDIDEEAVSSVDINNCQCFQGDQTDKNVLDAIILRASKFDIIIDDGSHVGQHQQICLSYLFPHLKRGGLYLIEDLHTNRERQLGIPKKERSKLRTINMIKHFQRSGKIR
;
A
#
# COMPACT_ATOMS: atom_id res chain seq x y z
N MET A 1 2.69 -17.98 -12.51
CA MET A 1 3.69 -18.25 -11.45
C MET A 1 3.06 -17.96 -10.09
N GLN A 2 3.40 -18.70 -9.04
CA GLN A 2 2.96 -18.36 -7.66
C GLN A 2 3.69 -17.08 -7.17
N LEU A 3 3.13 -16.37 -6.17
CA LEU A 3 3.76 -15.15 -5.64
C LEU A 3 5.16 -15.41 -5.10
N GLN A 4 5.38 -16.54 -4.43
CA GLN A 4 6.70 -16.94 -3.93
C GLN A 4 7.77 -16.89 -5.03
N GLN A 5 7.48 -17.49 -6.18
CA GLN A 5 8.41 -17.55 -7.31
C GLN A 5 8.66 -16.15 -7.91
N LEU A 6 7.63 -15.31 -7.96
CA LEU A 6 7.75 -13.94 -8.43
C LEU A 6 8.53 -13.06 -7.44
N ALA A 7 8.33 -13.28 -6.14
CA ALA A 7 9.02 -12.57 -5.09
C ALA A 7 10.52 -12.87 -5.11
N GLU A 8 10.89 -14.14 -5.33
CA GLU A 8 12.27 -14.58 -5.54
C GLU A 8 12.86 -14.00 -6.84
N LYS A 9 12.12 -14.06 -7.95
CA LYS A 9 12.53 -13.52 -9.26
C LYS A 9 12.87 -12.03 -9.18
N TYR A 10 12.00 -11.24 -8.55
CA TYR A 10 12.15 -9.78 -8.46
C TYR A 10 12.87 -9.30 -7.20
N LYS A 11 13.22 -10.22 -6.29
CA LYS A 11 13.97 -9.94 -5.06
C LYS A 11 13.29 -8.86 -4.19
N THR A 12 11.96 -8.91 -4.11
CA THR A 12 11.19 -7.96 -3.31
C THR A 12 11.38 -8.20 -1.80
N GLY A 13 11.28 -7.12 -1.00
CA GLY A 13 11.36 -7.18 0.46
C GLY A 13 10.25 -8.04 1.08
N LYS A 14 9.09 -8.16 0.41
CA LYS A 14 7.91 -8.92 0.88
C LYS A 14 8.25 -10.37 1.28
N LEU A 15 9.24 -10.98 0.62
CA LEU A 15 9.73 -12.32 0.92
C LEU A 15 10.40 -12.40 2.31
N LYS A 16 11.19 -11.39 2.69
CA LYS A 16 11.90 -11.35 3.98
C LYS A 16 10.97 -11.16 5.17
N HIS A 17 9.81 -10.56 4.93
CA HIS A 17 8.81 -10.28 5.95
C HIS A 17 7.73 -11.36 6.08
N SER A 18 7.86 -12.47 5.33
CA SER A 18 6.89 -13.57 5.30
C SER A 18 5.47 -13.13 4.90
N TYR A 19 5.34 -12.02 4.17
CA TYR A 19 4.03 -11.53 3.71
C TYR A 19 3.48 -12.36 2.55
N ILE A 20 4.33 -13.11 1.84
CA ILE A 20 3.95 -13.85 0.64
C ILE A 20 2.80 -14.83 0.88
N ASP A 21 2.85 -15.62 1.95
CA ASP A 21 1.79 -16.61 2.24
C ASP A 21 0.44 -15.94 2.52
N VAL A 22 0.47 -14.80 3.22
CA VAL A 22 -0.72 -13.99 3.51
C VAL A 22 -1.27 -13.39 2.21
N TYR A 23 -0.39 -12.85 1.37
CA TYR A 23 -0.78 -12.29 0.08
C TYR A 23 -1.37 -13.35 -0.85
N GLU A 24 -0.77 -14.54 -0.95
CA GLU A 24 -1.27 -15.60 -1.83
C GLU A 24 -2.68 -16.03 -1.41
N ALA A 25 -2.91 -16.19 -0.10
CA ALA A 25 -4.22 -16.54 0.43
C ALA A 25 -5.28 -15.46 0.16
N LEU A 26 -4.94 -14.18 0.37
CA LEU A 26 -5.88 -13.06 0.18
C LEU A 26 -6.15 -12.76 -1.29
N PHE A 27 -5.15 -12.94 -2.16
CA PHE A 27 -5.21 -12.51 -3.56
C PHE A 27 -5.65 -13.61 -4.52
N ALA A 28 -5.80 -14.86 -4.06
CA ALA A 28 -6.25 -15.98 -4.89
C ALA A 28 -7.53 -15.65 -5.68
N ASP A 29 -8.52 -15.03 -5.01
CA ASP A 29 -9.81 -14.68 -5.64
C ASP A 29 -9.73 -13.46 -6.57
N PHE A 30 -8.62 -12.74 -6.59
CA PHE A 30 -8.41 -11.53 -7.39
C PHE A 30 -7.57 -11.79 -8.65
N ARG A 31 -6.79 -12.87 -8.64
CA ARG A 31 -5.74 -13.18 -9.61
C ARG A 31 -6.11 -12.97 -11.08
N ASP A 32 -7.27 -13.50 -11.51
CA ASP A 32 -7.69 -13.49 -12.92
C ASP A 32 -8.69 -12.37 -13.26
N LYS A 33 -9.02 -11.52 -12.28
CA LYS A 33 -9.97 -10.41 -12.43
C LYS A 33 -9.29 -9.19 -13.06
N GLU A 34 -10.09 -8.40 -13.78
CA GLU A 34 -9.73 -7.02 -14.05
C GLU A 34 -9.87 -6.25 -12.74
N LEU A 35 -8.77 -5.68 -12.27
CA LEU A 35 -8.73 -5.01 -10.99
C LEU A 35 -7.88 -3.75 -11.02
N THR A 36 -8.13 -2.88 -10.06
CA THR A 36 -7.37 -1.66 -9.83
C THR A 36 -6.62 -1.81 -8.51
N LEU A 37 -5.29 -1.75 -8.57
CA LEU A 37 -4.39 -1.87 -7.42
C LEU A 37 -3.66 -0.55 -7.19
N LEU A 38 -3.59 -0.11 -5.93
CA LEU A 38 -2.72 0.98 -5.49
C LEU A 38 -1.66 0.43 -4.54
N GLU A 39 -0.38 0.72 -4.80
CA GLU A 39 0.72 0.53 -3.84
C GLU A 39 1.33 1.89 -3.47
N ILE A 40 1.33 2.22 -2.17
CA ILE A 40 2.06 3.36 -1.61
C ILE A 40 3.43 2.83 -1.16
N GLY A 41 4.50 3.41 -1.68
CA GLY A 41 5.88 2.93 -1.53
C GLY A 41 6.33 2.11 -2.75
N ILE A 42 7.14 2.73 -3.62
CA ILE A 42 7.73 2.09 -4.81
C ILE A 42 9.12 1.56 -4.48
N ALA A 43 9.95 2.37 -3.81
CA ALA A 43 11.37 2.13 -3.58
C ALA A 43 12.12 1.76 -4.88
N LYS A 44 12.39 0.48 -5.12
CA LYS A 44 13.07 -0.02 -6.34
C LYS A 44 12.14 -0.69 -7.36
N GLY A 45 10.83 -0.63 -7.15
CA GLY A 45 9.82 -1.19 -8.05
C GLY A 45 9.70 -2.73 -8.07
N ALA A 46 10.41 -3.44 -7.18
CA ALA A 46 10.42 -4.90 -7.17
C ALA A 46 9.04 -5.53 -6.87
N SER A 47 8.27 -4.94 -5.96
CA SER A 47 6.89 -5.37 -5.68
C SER A 47 5.96 -5.07 -6.85
N LEU A 48 6.07 -3.91 -7.49
CA LEU A 48 5.29 -3.57 -8.69
C LEU A 48 5.50 -4.57 -9.84
N LEU A 49 6.74 -5.01 -10.08
CA LEU A 49 7.04 -6.07 -11.05
C LEU A 49 6.37 -7.40 -10.69
N MET A 50 6.37 -7.74 -9.40
CA MET A 50 5.68 -8.92 -8.88
C MET A 50 4.16 -8.80 -9.05
N TRP A 51 3.56 -7.66 -8.73
CA TRP A 51 2.12 -7.42 -8.90
C TRP A 51 1.70 -7.48 -10.37
N ARG A 52 2.48 -6.89 -11.28
CA ARG A 52 2.24 -6.98 -12.73
C ARG A 52 2.18 -8.43 -13.22
N ASP A 53 3.16 -9.24 -12.81
CA ASP A 53 3.23 -10.65 -13.26
C ASP A 53 2.22 -11.56 -12.54
N TYR A 54 1.72 -11.16 -11.37
CA TYR A 54 0.71 -11.92 -10.64
C TYR A 54 -0.71 -11.60 -11.09
N PHE A 55 -1.02 -10.31 -11.26
CA PHE A 55 -2.31 -9.80 -11.72
C PHE A 55 -2.22 -9.33 -13.16
N LEU A 56 -2.32 -10.27 -14.10
CA LEU A 56 -2.09 -10.02 -15.53
C LEU A 56 -3.05 -8.99 -16.16
N ARG A 57 -4.16 -8.69 -15.48
CA ARG A 57 -5.22 -7.76 -15.92
C ARG A 57 -5.39 -6.57 -14.96
N ALA A 58 -4.42 -6.32 -14.09
CA ALA A 58 -4.46 -5.17 -13.19
C ALA A 58 -4.10 -3.87 -13.89
N SER A 59 -4.83 -2.81 -13.56
CA SER A 59 -4.34 -1.43 -13.67
C SER A 59 -3.68 -1.06 -12.35
N ILE A 60 -2.37 -0.85 -12.38
CA ILE A 60 -1.56 -0.57 -11.19
C ILE A 60 -1.33 0.94 -11.09
N PHE A 61 -1.55 1.46 -9.89
CA PHE A 61 -1.22 2.82 -9.49
C PHE A 61 -0.18 2.72 -8.39
N SER A 62 0.80 3.62 -8.41
CA SER A 62 1.82 3.66 -7.37
C SER A 62 2.17 5.08 -6.96
N LEU A 63 2.58 5.24 -5.70
CA LEU A 63 2.94 6.53 -5.12
C LEU A 63 4.27 6.39 -4.36
N ASP A 64 5.22 7.27 -4.65
CA ASP A 64 6.42 7.44 -3.83
C ASP A 64 6.77 8.91 -3.66
N ILE A 65 7.41 9.24 -2.54
CA ILE A 65 7.92 10.59 -2.28
C ILE A 65 9.20 10.85 -3.08
N ASP A 66 9.97 9.79 -3.35
CA ASP A 66 11.25 9.84 -4.06
C ASP A 66 11.04 9.88 -5.58
N GLU A 67 11.50 10.96 -6.21
CA GLU A 67 11.45 11.14 -7.67
C GLU A 67 12.27 10.08 -8.41
N GLU A 68 13.38 9.60 -7.83
CA GLU A 68 14.20 8.55 -8.45
C GLU A 68 13.44 7.21 -8.46
N ALA A 69 12.71 6.91 -7.38
CA ALA A 69 11.87 5.71 -7.31
C ALA A 69 10.75 5.75 -8.37
N VAL A 70 10.14 6.91 -8.59
CA VAL A 70 9.09 7.09 -9.59
C VAL A 70 9.64 7.01 -11.02
N SER A 71 10.75 7.71 -11.30
CA SER A 71 11.32 7.81 -12.65
C SER A 71 12.07 6.56 -13.10
N SER A 72 12.57 5.73 -12.18
CA SER A 72 13.26 4.47 -12.48
C SER A 72 12.32 3.30 -12.80
N VAL A 73 11.02 3.47 -12.60
CA VAL A 73 10.01 2.42 -12.83
C VAL A 73 9.31 2.64 -14.16
N ASP A 74 9.67 1.81 -15.14
CA ASP A 74 8.95 1.66 -16.40
C ASP A 74 8.30 0.27 -16.46
N ILE A 75 7.03 0.19 -16.03
CA ILE A 75 6.26 -1.04 -15.93
C ILE A 75 4.96 -0.86 -16.70
N ASN A 76 4.74 -1.71 -17.70
CA ASN A 76 3.47 -1.75 -18.43
C ASN A 76 2.28 -1.86 -17.47
N ASN A 77 1.22 -1.09 -17.76
CA ASN A 77 0.00 -1.00 -16.95
C ASN A 77 0.22 -0.47 -15.52
N CYS A 78 1.33 0.21 -15.25
CA CYS A 78 1.60 0.91 -14.00
C CYS A 78 1.67 2.43 -14.23
N GLN A 79 0.89 3.20 -13.46
CA GLN A 79 0.98 4.66 -13.41
C GLN A 79 1.61 5.07 -12.09
N CYS A 80 2.80 5.67 -12.16
CA CYS A 80 3.55 6.12 -10.99
C CYS A 80 3.29 7.62 -10.72
N PHE A 81 3.08 7.96 -9.45
CA PHE A 81 2.85 9.33 -8.97
C PHE A 81 3.96 9.69 -7.99
N GLN A 82 4.47 10.91 -8.12
CA GLN A 82 5.45 11.47 -7.19
C GLN A 82 4.73 12.38 -6.18
N GLY A 83 4.98 12.18 -4.89
CA GLY A 83 4.43 13.01 -3.83
C GLY A 83 4.40 12.35 -2.46
N ASP A 84 4.07 13.15 -1.44
CA ASP A 84 3.89 12.67 -0.07
C ASP A 84 2.56 11.91 0.05
N GLN A 85 2.56 10.74 0.70
CA GLN A 85 1.35 9.94 0.92
C GLN A 85 0.27 10.64 1.77
N THR A 86 0.63 11.73 2.44
CA THR A 86 -0.28 12.58 3.22
C THR A 86 -0.81 13.79 2.44
N ASP A 87 -0.30 14.05 1.23
CA ASP A 87 -0.80 15.13 0.37
C ASP A 87 -2.08 14.71 -0.36
N LYS A 88 -3.19 15.32 0.05
CA LYS A 88 -4.51 15.06 -0.53
C LYS A 88 -4.59 15.37 -2.03
N ASN A 89 -3.84 16.34 -2.53
CA ASN A 89 -3.88 16.68 -3.96
C ASN A 89 -3.31 15.52 -4.80
N VAL A 90 -2.25 14.87 -4.31
CA VAL A 90 -1.65 13.71 -4.97
C VAL A 90 -2.59 12.52 -4.88
N LEU A 91 -3.19 12.27 -3.71
CA LEU A 91 -4.17 11.20 -3.54
C LEU A 91 -5.41 11.42 -4.42
N ASP A 92 -5.91 12.65 -4.54
CA ASP A 92 -7.04 13.00 -5.41
C ASP A 92 -6.71 12.78 -6.88
N ALA A 93 -5.49 13.08 -7.32
CA ALA A 93 -5.06 12.80 -8.68
C ALA A 93 -5.05 11.29 -9.00
N ILE A 94 -4.60 10.46 -8.06
CA ILE A 94 -4.64 9.00 -8.17
C ILE A 94 -6.09 8.51 -8.19
N ILE A 95 -6.92 8.96 -7.23
CA ILE A 95 -8.33 8.59 -7.13
C ILE A 95 -9.09 8.95 -8.41
N LEU A 96 -8.85 10.13 -8.98
CA LEU A 96 -9.50 10.58 -10.21
C LEU A 96 -9.17 9.66 -11.39
N ARG A 97 -7.94 9.19 -11.48
CA ARG A 97 -7.50 8.27 -12.56
C ARG A 97 -7.96 6.82 -12.32
N ALA A 98 -7.98 6.38 -11.07
CA ALA A 98 -8.34 5.01 -10.70
C ALA A 98 -9.86 4.78 -10.59
N SER A 99 -10.63 5.83 -10.29
CA SER A 99 -12.04 5.79 -9.90
C SER A 99 -12.32 5.06 -8.57
N LYS A 100 -12.00 3.76 -8.49
CA LYS A 100 -12.15 2.92 -7.29
C LYS A 100 -11.08 1.82 -7.27
N PHE A 101 -10.70 1.37 -6.07
CA PHE A 101 -9.67 0.35 -5.89
C PHE A 101 -10.26 -1.00 -5.48
N ASP A 102 -9.73 -2.08 -6.04
CA ASP A 102 -9.96 -3.44 -5.55
C ASP A 102 -8.98 -3.78 -4.42
N ILE A 103 -7.73 -3.32 -4.56
CA ILE A 103 -6.65 -3.58 -3.62
C ILE A 103 -5.88 -2.27 -3.36
N ILE A 104 -5.62 -1.98 -2.09
CA ILE A 104 -4.74 -0.89 -1.66
C ILE A 104 -3.69 -1.47 -0.71
N ILE A 105 -2.42 -1.19 -0.97
CA ILE A 105 -1.28 -1.61 -0.16
C ILE A 105 -0.55 -0.35 0.33
N ASP A 106 -0.48 -0.15 1.64
CA ASP A 106 0.30 0.92 2.28
C ASP A 106 1.61 0.35 2.83
N ASP A 107 2.68 0.50 2.04
CA ASP A 107 4.07 0.12 2.34
C ASP A 107 5.00 1.35 2.23
N GLY A 108 4.47 2.54 2.58
CA GLY A 108 5.18 3.81 2.43
C GLY A 108 6.13 4.12 3.58
N SER A 109 5.95 5.27 4.22
CA SER A 109 6.84 5.76 5.29
C SER A 109 6.84 4.93 6.58
N HIS A 110 5.78 4.12 6.79
CA HIS A 110 5.44 3.43 8.03
C HIS A 110 5.33 4.33 9.27
N VAL A 111 5.22 5.65 9.09
CA VAL A 111 4.84 6.56 10.18
C VAL A 111 3.36 6.33 10.46
N GLY A 112 3.00 6.07 11.73
CA GLY A 112 1.63 5.69 12.07
C GLY A 112 0.61 6.77 11.74
N GLN A 113 0.98 8.05 11.85
CA GLN A 113 0.12 9.16 11.39
C GLN A 113 -0.10 9.16 9.87
N HIS A 114 0.93 8.88 9.08
CA HIS A 114 0.81 8.86 7.63
C HIS A 114 -0.11 7.71 7.18
N GLN A 115 0.09 6.51 7.73
CA GLN A 115 -0.79 5.36 7.49
C GLN A 115 -2.24 5.64 7.89
N GLN A 116 -2.46 6.34 9.02
CA GLN A 116 -3.80 6.74 9.46
C GLN A 116 -4.45 7.74 8.52
N ILE A 117 -3.69 8.71 8.00
CA ILE A 117 -4.17 9.67 7.00
C ILE A 117 -4.55 8.93 5.71
N CYS A 118 -3.66 8.08 5.19
CA CYS A 118 -3.93 7.30 3.98
C CYS A 118 -5.15 6.40 4.16
N LEU A 119 -5.24 5.64 5.26
CA LEU A 119 -6.38 4.78 5.54
C LEU A 119 -7.69 5.59 5.59
N SER A 120 -7.69 6.72 6.30
CA SER A 120 -8.89 7.57 6.41
C SER A 120 -9.33 8.15 5.06
N TYR A 121 -8.37 8.50 4.21
CA TYR A 121 -8.63 9.15 2.94
C TYR A 121 -8.99 8.16 1.82
N LEU A 122 -8.31 7.01 1.77
CA LEU A 122 -8.40 6.06 0.67
C LEU A 122 -9.43 4.95 0.90
N PHE A 123 -9.73 4.59 2.16
CA PHE A 123 -10.70 3.53 2.47
C PHE A 123 -12.10 3.76 1.87
N PRO A 124 -12.66 4.99 1.82
CA PRO A 124 -13.92 5.26 1.11
C PRO A 124 -13.88 4.97 -0.40
N HIS A 125 -12.70 4.89 -0.99
CA HIS A 125 -12.47 4.60 -2.40
C HIS A 125 -12.19 3.12 -2.68
N LEU A 126 -12.16 2.28 -1.65
CA LEU A 126 -12.11 0.83 -1.79
C LEU A 126 -13.50 0.29 -2.22
N LYS A 127 -13.51 -0.65 -3.17
CA LYS A 127 -14.72 -1.37 -3.57
C LYS A 127 -15.22 -2.26 -2.44
N ARG A 128 -16.52 -2.54 -2.42
CA ARG A 128 -17.08 -3.55 -1.50
C ARG A 128 -16.42 -4.90 -1.81
N GLY A 129 -15.91 -5.56 -0.76
CA GLY A 129 -15.15 -6.80 -0.90
C GLY A 129 -13.69 -6.61 -1.33
N GLY A 130 -13.23 -5.36 -1.50
CA GLY A 130 -11.82 -5.06 -1.74
C GLY A 130 -10.96 -5.22 -0.49
N LEU A 131 -9.65 -5.16 -0.69
CA LEU A 131 -8.65 -5.35 0.35
C LEU A 131 -7.84 -4.07 0.60
N TYR A 132 -7.69 -3.71 1.87
CA TYR A 132 -6.74 -2.68 2.31
C TYR A 132 -5.70 -3.34 3.19
N LEU A 133 -4.45 -3.35 2.76
CA LEU A 133 -3.32 -3.92 3.49
C LEU A 133 -2.40 -2.78 3.97
N ILE A 134 -1.96 -2.87 5.23
CA ILE A 134 -1.01 -1.92 5.82
C ILE A 134 0.18 -2.73 6.34
N GLU A 135 1.35 -2.48 5.78
CA GLU A 135 2.57 -3.19 6.19
C GLU A 135 3.27 -2.50 7.36
N ASP A 136 4.13 -3.27 8.03
CA ASP A 136 5.10 -2.75 8.99
C ASP A 136 4.53 -1.95 10.16
N LEU A 137 3.29 -2.26 10.57
CA LEU A 137 2.62 -1.71 11.76
C LEU A 137 3.45 -1.83 13.04
N HIS A 138 4.30 -2.86 13.12
CA HIS A 138 5.18 -3.11 14.27
C HIS A 138 6.35 -2.10 14.35
N THR A 139 6.71 -1.48 13.23
CA THR A 139 7.85 -0.56 13.13
C THR A 139 7.48 0.90 13.38
N ASN A 140 6.18 1.23 13.45
CA ASN A 140 5.64 2.59 13.40
C ASN A 140 6.67 3.68 13.80
N ARG A 141 7.13 4.43 12.79
CA ARG A 141 8.44 5.09 12.79
C ARG A 141 8.43 6.51 13.40
N GLU A 142 7.51 6.81 14.32
CA GLU A 142 7.38 8.17 14.92
C GLU A 142 8.68 8.68 15.58
N ARG A 143 9.58 7.77 15.97
CA ARG A 143 10.91 8.13 16.48
C ARG A 143 11.70 8.98 15.48
N GLN A 144 11.57 8.71 14.19
CA GLN A 144 12.30 9.41 13.12
C GLN A 144 11.82 10.85 12.97
N LEU A 145 10.60 11.16 13.43
CA LEU A 145 10.03 12.51 13.46
C LEU A 145 10.30 13.26 14.78
N GLY A 146 11.16 12.74 15.66
CA GLY A 146 11.46 13.37 16.95
C GLY A 146 10.34 13.32 17.99
N ILE A 147 9.25 12.58 17.73
CA ILE A 147 8.07 12.55 18.63
C ILE A 147 8.44 11.87 19.97
N PRO A 148 8.06 12.43 21.13
CA PRO A 148 8.35 11.83 22.44
C PRO A 148 7.67 10.46 22.65
N LYS A 149 8.36 9.51 23.32
CA LYS A 149 7.84 8.13 23.55
C LYS A 149 6.43 8.09 24.16
N LYS A 150 6.12 9.03 25.06
CA LYS A 150 4.80 9.17 25.73
C LYS A 150 3.66 9.49 24.76
N GLU A 151 3.96 10.09 23.61
CA GLU A 151 2.98 10.49 22.60
C GLU A 151 2.84 9.44 21.49
N ARG A 152 3.91 8.69 21.18
CA ARG A 152 3.91 7.66 20.11
C ARG A 152 2.85 6.59 20.29
N SER A 153 2.59 6.16 21.53
CA SER A 153 1.61 5.10 21.79
C SER A 153 0.22 5.45 21.29
N LYS A 154 -0.14 6.74 21.22
CA LYS A 154 -1.42 7.23 20.71
C LYS A 154 -1.46 7.28 19.18
N LEU A 155 -0.29 7.35 18.54
CA LEU A 155 -0.13 7.54 17.10
C LEU A 155 0.05 6.22 16.33
N ARG A 156 -0.06 5.08 17.01
CA ARG A 156 0.05 3.79 16.35
C ARG A 156 -1.20 3.48 15.55
N THR A 157 -1.02 3.14 14.28
CA THR A 157 -2.10 2.75 13.37
C THR A 157 -2.92 1.58 13.92
N ILE A 158 -2.30 0.67 14.68
CA ILE A 158 -3.01 -0.45 15.33
C ILE A 158 -4.15 -0.01 16.27
N ASN A 159 -4.07 1.19 16.86
CA ASN A 159 -5.13 1.70 17.71
C ASN A 159 -6.34 2.14 16.90
N MET A 160 -6.11 2.79 15.75
CA MET A 160 -7.16 3.15 14.80
C MET A 160 -7.85 1.89 14.26
N ILE A 161 -7.08 0.86 13.90
CA ILE A 161 -7.63 -0.43 13.45
C ILE A 161 -8.51 -1.07 14.54
N LYS A 162 -8.03 -1.11 15.79
CA LYS A 162 -8.81 -1.62 16.93
C LYS A 162 -10.08 -0.80 17.18
N HIS A 163 -10.03 0.51 16.96
CA HIS A 163 -11.22 1.36 17.04
C HIS A 163 -12.22 1.01 15.94
N PHE A 164 -11.76 0.94 14.69
CA PHE A 164 -12.58 0.58 13.53
C PHE A 164 -13.25 -0.78 13.70
N GLN A 165 -12.53 -1.80 14.17
CA GLN A 165 -13.10 -3.13 14.45
C GLN A 165 -14.25 -3.11 15.45
N ARG A 166 -14.25 -2.16 16.41
CA ARG A 166 -15.29 -2.04 17.44
C ARG A 166 -16.43 -1.11 17.03
N SER A 167 -16.15 -0.07 16.25
CA SER A 167 -17.08 1.03 15.99
C SER A 167 -17.58 1.10 14.55
N GLY A 168 -16.90 0.43 13.61
CA GLY A 168 -17.10 0.59 12.17
C GLY A 168 -16.68 1.97 11.63
N LYS A 169 -15.98 2.79 12.43
CA LYS A 169 -15.60 4.16 12.07
C LYS A 169 -14.09 4.33 12.05
N ILE A 170 -13.59 4.97 11.00
CA ILE A 170 -12.21 5.46 10.94
C ILE A 170 -12.22 6.89 11.51
N ARG A 171 -11.30 7.19 12.42
CA ARG A 171 -11.21 8.45 13.17
C ARG A 171 -9.77 8.90 13.31
#